data_AF-A0A496PE90-F1
#
_entry.id   AF-A0A496PE90-F1
#
_cell.length_a   1.000
_cell.length_b   1.000
_cell.length_c   1.000
_cell.angle_alpha   90.00
_cell.angle_beta   90.00
_cell.angle_gamma   90.00
#
_symmetry.space_group_name_H-M   'P 1'
#
loop_
_entity.id
_entity.type
_entity.pdbx_description
1 polymer ?
#
loop_
_entity_poly.entity_id
_entity_poly.type
_entity_poly.pdbx_seq_one_letter_code
_entity_poly.pdbx_strand_id
1 'polypeptide(L)'
;MQTSVKVFILCLILCISLVTALQFGAKFVSLDQIISALISMIDANTKASMTDTIITDIRLPRLIYSVLTGIGLSLVGLLMQTVTRNALADPYVLGVSSG
;
A
#
# COMPACT_ATOMS: atom_id res chain seq x y z
N MET A 1 -13.90 -20.74 12.28
CA MET A 1 -14.05 -19.56 13.17
C MET A 1 -12.72 -18.87 13.46
N GLN A 2 -11.67 -19.57 13.92
CA GLN A 2 -10.36 -18.95 14.20
C GLN A 2 -9.66 -18.30 12.98
N THR A 3 -9.78 -18.89 11.78
CA THR A 3 -9.18 -18.32 10.55
C THR A 3 -9.85 -17.00 10.15
N SER A 4 -11.18 -16.93 10.23
CA SER A 4 -11.94 -15.70 9.96
C SER A 4 -11.55 -14.55 10.88
N VAL A 5 -11.32 -14.83 12.17
CA VAL A 5 -10.85 -13.82 13.14
C VAL A 5 -9.44 -13.33 12.79
N LYS A 6 -8.52 -14.23 12.40
CA LYS A 6 -7.16 -13.83 11.98
C LYS A 6 -7.18 -12.94 10.74
N VAL A 7 -8.00 -13.28 9.75
CA VAL A 7 -8.16 -12.46 8.53
C VAL A 7 -8.70 -11.08 8.88
N PHE A 8 -9.70 -11.01 9.76
CA PHE A 8 -10.25 -9.74 10.22
C PHE A 8 -9.19 -8.87 10.90
N ILE A 9 -8.38 -9.45 11.81
CA ILE A 9 -7.29 -8.73 12.48
C ILE A 9 -6.25 -8.23 11.47
N LEU A 10 -5.84 -9.05 10.50
CA LEU A 10 -4.88 -8.65 9.47
C LEU A 10 -5.42 -7.53 8.57
N CYS A 11 -6.70 -7.58 8.19
CA CYS A 11 -7.35 -6.48 7.47
C CYS A 11 -7.34 -5.19 8.29
N LEU A 12 -7.64 -5.26 9.59
CA LEU A 12 -7.61 -4.10 10.47
C LEU A 12 -6.20 -3.48 10.54
N ILE A 13 -5.17 -4.33 10.71
CA ILE A 13 -3.77 -3.90 10.73
C ILE A 13 -3.38 -3.26 9.38
N LEU A 14 -3.80 -3.85 8.27
CA LEU A 14 -3.55 -3.29 6.93
C LEU A 14 -4.17 -1.90 6.80
N CYS A 15 -5.44 -1.71 7.17
CA CYS A 15 -6.11 -0.41 7.12
C CYS A 15 -5.38 0.64 7.97
N ILE A 16 -4.98 0.30 9.20
CA ILE A 16 -4.22 1.20 10.08
C ILE A 16 -2.86 1.56 9.46
N SER A 17 -2.18 0.58 8.85
CA SER A 17 -0.90 0.80 8.17
C SER A 17 -1.03 1.74 6.97
N LEU A 18 -2.10 1.65 6.19
CA LEU A 18 -2.32 2.52 5.03
C LEU A 18 -2.59 3.97 5.48
N VAL A 19 -3.40 4.15 6.52
CA VAL A 19 -3.70 5.48 7.09
C VAL A 19 -2.45 6.14 7.66
N THR A 20 -1.61 5.37 8.35
CA THR A 20 -0.34 5.90 8.89
C THR A 20 0.69 6.17 7.79
N ALA A 21 0.74 5.35 6.73
CA ALA A 21 1.62 5.59 5.58
C ALA A 21 1.37 6.94 4.89
N LEU A 22 0.14 7.46 4.90
CA LEU A 22 -0.18 8.79 4.39
C LEU A 22 0.25 9.92 5.33
N GLN A 23 0.25 9.68 6.65
CA GLN A 23 0.66 10.68 7.65
C GLN A 23 2.17 10.91 7.64
N PHE A 24 2.95 9.85 7.48
CA PHE A 24 4.41 9.90 7.47
C PHE A 24 4.98 10.35 6.11
N GLY A 25 5.85 11.36 6.13
CA GLY A 25 6.56 11.89 4.97
C GLY A 25 7.48 13.05 5.37
N ALA A 26 7.87 13.91 4.42
CA ALA A 26 8.77 15.05 4.70
C ALA A 26 8.26 16.00 5.80
N LYS A 27 6.94 16.05 5.99
CA LYS A 27 6.26 16.74 7.09
C LYS A 27 5.15 15.84 7.60
N PHE A 28 4.94 15.83 8.92
CA PHE A 28 3.79 15.16 9.52
C PHE A 28 2.51 15.89 9.11
N VAL A 29 1.53 15.15 8.61
CA VAL A 29 0.24 15.66 8.11
C VAL A 29 -0.85 15.09 9.00
N SER A 30 -1.76 15.94 9.50
CA SER A 30 -2.89 15.49 10.31
C SER A 30 -3.96 14.80 9.47
N LEU A 31 -4.80 13.97 10.09
CA LEU A 31 -5.87 13.25 9.40
C LEU A 31 -6.85 14.19 8.68
N ASP A 32 -7.15 15.35 9.28
CA ASP A 32 -8.04 16.35 8.69
C ASP A 32 -7.49 16.87 7.35
N GLN A 33 -6.17 17.06 7.26
CA GLN A 33 -5.49 17.51 6.04
C GLN A 33 -5.49 16.44 4.94
N ILE A 34 -5.40 15.16 5.33
CA ILE A 34 -5.48 14.04 4.36
C ILE A 34 -6.89 13.98 3.77
N ILE A 35 -7.93 14.13 4.59
CA ILE A 35 -9.32 14.13 4.14
C ILE A 35 -9.60 15.34 3.25
N SER A 36 -9.15 16.54 3.63
CA SER A 36 -9.32 17.73 2.79
C SER A 36 -8.57 17.62 1.46
N ALA A 37 -7.37 17.05 1.46
CA ALA A 37 -6.59 16.80 0.24
C ALA A 37 -7.24 15.76 -0.68
N LEU A 38 -7.91 14.74 -0.12
CA LEU A 38 -8.64 13.76 -0.93
C LEU A 38 -9.94 14.34 -1.50
N ILE A 39 -10.64 15.18 -0.73
CA ILE A 39 -11.84 15.89 -1.19
C ILE A 39 -11.50 16.92 -2.27
N SER A 40 -10.36 17.61 -2.17
CA SER A 40 -9.93 18.57 -3.20
C SER A 40 -9.55 17.92 -4.53
N MET A 41 -9.26 16.61 -4.57
CA MET A 41 -9.15 15.87 -5.84
C MET A 41 -10.50 15.71 -6.56
N ILE A 42 -11.61 15.71 -5.81
CA ILE A 42 -12.96 15.48 -6.34
C ILE A 42 -13.66 16.82 -6.61
N ASP A 43 -13.42 17.84 -5.78
CA ASP A 43 -14.03 19.16 -5.90
C ASP A 43 -13.03 20.22 -6.38
N ALA A 44 -13.17 20.59 -7.66
CA ALA A 44 -12.32 21.55 -8.38
C ALA A 44 -12.41 23.01 -7.86
N ASN A 45 -13.36 23.33 -6.98
CA ASN A 45 -13.49 24.69 -6.41
C ASN A 45 -12.61 24.94 -5.17
N THR A 46 -11.93 23.92 -4.67
CA THR A 46 -11.13 24.03 -3.43
C THR A 46 -9.71 24.50 -3.75
N LYS A 47 -9.25 25.58 -3.11
CA LYS A 47 -7.86 26.04 -3.25
C LYS A 47 -6.91 25.01 -2.67
N ALA A 48 -6.27 24.22 -3.53
CA ALA A 48 -5.25 23.26 -3.13
C ALA A 48 -4.02 23.99 -2.57
N SER A 49 -3.68 23.70 -1.32
CA SER A 49 -2.41 24.12 -0.74
C SER A 49 -1.27 23.29 -1.34
N MET A 50 -0.04 23.80 -1.34
CA MET A 50 1.16 23.02 -1.73
C MET A 50 1.25 21.66 -1.01
N THR A 51 0.71 21.58 0.21
CA THR A 51 0.67 20.32 0.98
C THR A 51 -0.29 19.30 0.38
N ASP A 52 -1.41 19.74 -0.21
CA ASP A 52 -2.43 18.87 -0.79
C ASP A 52 -1.92 18.22 -2.08
N THR A 53 -1.21 19.00 -2.91
CA THR A 53 -0.55 18.50 -4.13
C THR A 53 0.47 17.40 -3.79
N ILE A 54 1.27 17.57 -2.73
CA ILE A 54 2.23 16.54 -2.31
C ILE A 54 1.53 15.25 -1.87
N ILE A 55 0.40 15.36 -1.17
CA ILE A 55 -0.36 14.18 -0.73
C ILE A 55 -0.95 13.45 -1.94
N THR A 56 -1.53 14.19 -2.87
CA THR A 56 -2.31 13.65 -4.00
C THR A 56 -1.44 13.18 -5.17
N ASP A 57 -0.38 13.90 -5.52
CA ASP A 57 0.49 13.57 -6.66
C ASP A 57 1.69 12.69 -6.28
N ILE A 58 2.10 12.65 -5.01
CA ILE A 58 3.30 11.90 -4.59
C ILE A 58 2.96 10.79 -3.60
N ARG A 59 2.30 11.11 -2.48
CA ARG A 59 2.07 10.11 -1.41
C ARG A 59 1.03 9.06 -1.81
N LEU A 60 -0.09 9.48 -2.37
CA LEU A 60 -1.18 8.60 -2.76
C LEU A 60 -0.76 7.62 -3.87
N PRO A 61 -0.10 8.04 -4.97
CA PRO A 61 0.38 7.12 -6.00
C PRO A 61 1.41 6.15 -5.44
N ARG A 62 2.36 6.62 -4.60
CA ARG A 62 3.36 5.76 -3.95
C ARG A 62 2.69 4.68 -3.08
N LEU A 63 1.66 5.03 -2.33
CA LEU A 63 0.90 4.08 -1.51
C LEU A 63 0.27 3.00 -2.40
N ILE A 64 -0.39 3.41 -3.49
CA ILE A 64 -0.99 2.49 -4.46
C ILE A 64 0.08 1.55 -5.05
N TYR A 65 1.21 2.08 -5.52
CA TYR A 65 2.30 1.26 -6.04
C TYR A 65 2.85 0.28 -5.01
N SER A 66 2.96 0.68 -3.75
CA SER A 66 3.45 -0.18 -2.67
C SER A 66 2.50 -1.37 -2.43
N VAL A 67 1.19 -1.12 -2.43
CA VAL A 67 0.17 -2.17 -2.28
C VAL A 67 0.20 -3.12 -3.49
N LEU A 68 0.20 -2.58 -4.71
CA LEU A 68 0.25 -3.39 -5.93
C LEU A 68 1.50 -4.25 -6.01
N THR A 69 2.66 -3.69 -5.64
CA THR A 69 3.94 -4.42 -5.62
C THR A 69 3.90 -5.53 -4.56
N GLY A 70 3.38 -5.26 -3.36
CA GLY A 70 3.22 -6.27 -2.31
C GLY A 70 2.31 -7.43 -2.72
N ILE A 71 1.18 -7.14 -3.39
CA ILE A 71 0.29 -8.16 -3.95
C ILE A 71 1.03 -8.97 -5.02
N GLY A 72 1.72 -8.30 -5.94
CA GLY A 72 2.47 -8.95 -7.01
C GLY A 72 3.53 -9.92 -6.48
N LEU A 73 4.38 -9.48 -5.54
CA LEU A 73 5.39 -10.32 -4.91
C LEU A 73 4.76 -11.52 -4.17
N SER A 74 3.67 -11.29 -3.44
CA SER A 74 2.98 -12.35 -2.71
C SER A 74 2.41 -13.42 -3.66
N LEU A 75 1.82 -13.01 -4.79
CA LEU A 75 1.30 -13.91 -5.81
C LEU A 75 2.42 -14.71 -6.50
N VAL A 76 3.51 -14.05 -6.89
CA VAL A 76 4.66 -14.72 -7.51
C VAL A 76 5.28 -15.74 -6.54
N GLY A 77 5.45 -15.39 -5.25
CA GLY A 77 5.91 -16.31 -4.23
C GLY A 77 5.01 -17.54 -4.07
N LEU A 78 3.69 -17.32 -3.99
CA LEU A 78 2.71 -18.41 -3.89
C LEU A 78 2.72 -19.33 -5.12
N LEU A 79 2.78 -18.75 -6.32
CA LEU A 79 2.87 -19.51 -7.57
C LEU A 79 4.15 -20.36 -7.61
N MET A 80 5.28 -19.78 -7.22
CA MET A 80 6.56 -20.47 -7.19
C MET A 80 6.54 -21.66 -6.23
N GLN A 81 6.08 -21.42 -4.99
CA GLN A 81 5.93 -22.48 -3.98
C GLN A 81 5.00 -23.61 -4.46
N THR A 82 3.95 -23.27 -5.22
CA THR A 82 2.99 -24.23 -5.77
C THR A 82 3.58 -25.06 -6.91
N VAL A 83 4.26 -24.41 -7.87
CA VAL A 83 4.86 -25.07 -9.05
C VAL A 83 5.97 -26.02 -8.62
N THR A 84 6.87 -25.59 -7.73
CA THR A 84 7.95 -26.45 -7.24
C THR A 84 7.51 -27.40 -6.13
N ARG A 85 6.28 -27.24 -5.62
CA ARG A 85 5.78 -27.95 -4.44
C ARG A 85 6.76 -27.87 -3.26
N ASN A 86 7.39 -26.71 -3.10
CA ASN A 86 8.39 -26.46 -2.08
C ASN A 86 8.07 -25.12 -1.40
N ALA A 87 7.65 -25.17 -0.14
CA ALA A 87 7.28 -23.99 0.64
C ALA A 87 8.45 -23.03 0.90
N LEU A 88 9.70 -23.46 0.66
CA LEU A 88 10.91 -22.64 0.76
C LEU A 88 11.34 -22.04 -0.58
N ALA A 89 10.61 -22.33 -1.66
CA ALA A 89 10.94 -21.78 -2.96
C ALA A 89 10.60 -20.29 -3.02
N ASP A 90 11.59 -19.49 -3.42
CA ASP A 90 11.46 -18.05 -3.55
C ASP A 90 11.84 -17.63 -4.98
N PRO A 91 11.06 -16.76 -5.63
CA PRO A 91 11.30 -16.35 -7.01
C PRO A 91 12.68 -15.71 -7.21
N TYR A 92 13.24 -15.00 -6.23
CA TYR A 92 14.56 -14.38 -6.38
C TYR A 92 15.68 -15.41 -6.54
N VAL A 93 15.52 -16.62 -6.01
CA VAL A 93 16.50 -17.72 -6.13
C VAL A 93 16.59 -18.26 -7.57
N LEU A 94 15.56 -18.08 -8.40
CA LEU A 94 15.54 -18.52 -9.79
C LEU A 94 16.10 -17.50 -10.80
N GLY A 95 16.62 -16.36 -10.34
CA GLY A 95 17.30 -15.38 -11.20
C GLY A 95 16.37 -14.47 -12.02
N VAL A 96 15.06 -14.47 -11.78
CA VAL A 96 14.12 -13.55 -12.46
C VAL A 96 14.34 -12.07 -12.13
N SER A 97 15.09 -11.77 -11.07
CA SER A 97 15.46 -10.40 -10.66
C SER A 97 16.93 -10.06 -10.96
N SER A 98 17.68 -10.95 -11.62
CA SER A 98 19.10 -10.75 -11.96
C SER A 98 19.33 -10.27 -13.39
N GLY A 99 18.25 -9.98 -14.13
CA GLY A 99 18.29 -9.37 -15.47
C GLY A 99 18.50 -7.88 -15.43
#